data_AF-A0A4U6N781-F1
#
_entry.id   AF-A0A4U6N781-F1
#
_cell.length_a   1.000
_cell.length_b   1.000
_cell.length_c   1.000
_cell.angle_alpha   90.00
_cell.angle_beta   90.00
_cell.angle_gamma   90.00
#
_symmetry.space_group_name_H-M   'P 1'
#
loop_
_entity.id
_entity.type
_entity.pdbx_description
1 polymer ?
#
loop_
_entity_poly.entity_id
_entity_poly.type
_entity_poly.pdbx_seq_one_letter_code
_entity_poly.pdbx_strand_id
1 'polypeptide(L)'
;MSDVFWEAQEDGEPEPSELTYKRPWWVTAGALVDLILLLVVVPVGILSLIPFVFLVYVYFAQLLVWISPVMLLLNIAIFWWSFRRKQAGTTALAALGIAFVTLAFVVVRLWQSPIVILGITVGQ
;
A
#
# COMPACT_ATOMS: atom_id res chain seq x y z
N MET A 1 -3.30 4.40 68.43
CA MET A 1 -2.67 3.24 69.09
C MET A 1 -3.54 2.01 68.88
N SER A 2 -3.33 1.32 67.76
CA SER A 2 -3.31 -0.14 67.63
C SER A 2 -3.04 -0.41 66.14
N ASP A 3 -1.75 -0.34 65.82
CA ASP A 3 -1.13 -0.69 64.54
C ASP A 3 -1.28 -2.19 64.28
N VAL A 4 -2.36 -2.63 63.64
CA VAL A 4 -2.54 -4.04 63.21
C VAL A 4 -3.63 -3.97 62.13
N PHE A 5 -3.39 -4.15 60.83
CA PHE A 5 -3.41 -5.45 60.13
C PHE A 5 -2.82 -5.32 58.70
N TRP A 6 -1.81 -4.48 58.52
CA TRP A 6 -0.87 -4.66 57.41
C TRP A 6 0.39 -5.26 58.01
N GLU A 7 0.31 -6.54 58.38
CA GLU A 7 1.53 -7.34 58.34
C GLU A 7 1.97 -7.27 56.88
N ALA A 8 3.03 -6.51 56.62
CA ALA A 8 3.78 -6.67 55.40
C ALA A 8 3.98 -8.17 55.29
N GLN A 9 3.39 -8.80 54.26
CA GLN A 9 3.76 -10.16 53.89
C GLN A 9 5.28 -10.13 53.88
N GLU A 10 5.87 -10.76 54.90
CA GLU A 10 7.31 -10.98 54.96
C GLU A 10 7.69 -11.55 53.60
N ASP A 11 8.88 -11.21 53.12
CA ASP A 11 9.53 -11.80 51.96
C ASP A 11 9.78 -13.31 52.22
N GLY A 12 8.71 -14.06 52.46
CA GLY A 12 8.64 -15.49 52.38
C GLY A 12 8.82 -15.82 50.91
N GLU A 13 9.87 -16.59 50.65
CA GLU A 13 10.14 -17.18 49.36
C GLU A 13 8.83 -17.58 48.68
N PRO A 14 8.65 -17.28 47.37
CA PRO A 14 7.43 -17.65 46.69
C PRO A 14 7.22 -19.14 46.91
N GLU A 15 6.17 -19.51 47.66
CA GLU A 15 5.81 -20.90 47.87
C GLU A 15 5.77 -21.54 46.48
N PRO A 16 6.62 -22.55 46.20
CA PRO A 16 6.69 -23.12 44.88
C PRO A 16 5.34 -23.76 44.64
N SER A 17 4.51 -23.16 43.79
CA SER A 17 3.22 -23.74 43.45
C SER A 17 3.45 -25.18 43.00
N GLU A 18 3.08 -26.16 43.82
CA GLU A 18 3.28 -27.59 43.57
C GLU A 18 2.49 -28.10 42.35
N LEU A 19 1.72 -27.23 41.70
CA LEU A 19 1.26 -27.44 40.35
C LEU A 19 2.33 -26.94 39.39
N THR A 20 3.37 -27.76 39.20
CA THR A 20 4.20 -27.65 37.99
C THR A 20 3.25 -27.76 36.79
N TYR A 21 2.80 -26.63 36.26
CA TYR A 21 1.98 -26.56 35.07
C TYR A 21 2.84 -27.04 33.90
N LYS A 22 2.88 -28.36 33.69
CA LYS A 22 3.48 -28.97 32.51
C LYS A 22 2.65 -28.52 31.32
N ARG A 23 3.13 -27.49 30.62
CA ARG A 23 2.57 -27.10 29.33
C ARG A 23 2.48 -28.36 28.46
N PRO A 24 1.29 -28.71 27.96
CA PRO A 24 1.16 -29.88 27.09
C PRO A 24 2.05 -29.68 25.87
N TRP A 25 2.84 -30.69 25.50
CA TRP A 25 3.78 -30.59 24.38
C TRP A 25 3.10 -30.25 23.04
N TRP A 26 1.82 -30.63 22.89
CA TRP A 26 0.98 -30.27 21.75
C TRP A 26 0.78 -28.76 21.59
N VAL A 27 0.79 -28.00 22.68
CA VAL A 27 0.70 -26.53 22.63
C VAL A 27 1.97 -25.96 22.01
N THR A 28 3.13 -26.50 22.38
CA THR A 28 4.42 -26.11 21.80
C THR A 28 4.53 -26.52 20.33
N ALA A 29 4.04 -27.72 19.98
CA ALA A 29 3.98 -28.17 18.59
C ALA A 29 3.05 -27.29 17.73
N GLY A 30 1.88 -26.92 18.27
CA GLY A 30 0.95 -25.99 17.61
C GLY A 30 1.57 -24.63 17.36
N ALA A 31 2.26 -24.05 18.37
CA ALA A 31 2.97 -22.79 18.21
C ALA A 31 4.11 -22.86 17.18
N LEU A 32 4.80 -24.00 17.08
CA LEU A 32 5.84 -24.21 16.07
C LEU A 32 5.25 -24.25 14.65
N VAL A 33 4.13 -24.95 14.47
CA VAL A 33 3.43 -25.02 13.18
C VAL A 33 2.91 -23.64 12.76
N ASP A 34 2.33 -22.89 13.70
CA ASP A 34 1.85 -21.52 13.44
C ASP A 34 3.00 -20.58 13.06
N LEU A 35 4.15 -20.67 13.74
CA LEU A 35 5.35 -19.91 13.38
C LEU A 35 5.85 -20.24 11.97
N ILE A 36 5.87 -21.53 11.60
CA ILE A 36 6.25 -21.97 10.25
C ILE A 36 5.25 -21.46 9.21
N LEU A 37 3.95 -21.56 9.50
CA LEU A 37 2.90 -21.04 8.63
C LEU A 37 3.05 -19.53 8.43
N LEU A 38 3.26 -18.77 9.49
CA LEU A 38 3.49 -17.33 9.41
C LEU A 38 4.72 -17.02 8.55
N LEU A 39 5.82 -17.74 8.76
CA LEU A 39 7.06 -17.60 7.99
C LEU A 39 6.91 -17.91 6.51
N VAL A 40 5.95 -18.75 6.11
CA VAL A 40 5.71 -19.08 4.70
C VAL A 40 4.64 -18.17 4.10
N VAL A 41 3.52 -17.99 4.79
CA VAL A 41 2.34 -17.25 4.30
C VAL A 41 2.67 -15.77 4.14
N VAL A 42 3.43 -15.16 5.06
CA VAL A 42 3.78 -13.74 4.97
C VAL A 42 4.62 -13.42 3.73
N PRO A 43 5.76 -14.06 3.46
CA PRO A 43 6.55 -13.76 2.26
C PRO A 43 5.82 -14.17 0.98
N VAL A 44 5.10 -15.28 0.95
CA VAL A 44 4.28 -15.65 -0.22
C VAL A 44 3.20 -14.60 -0.48
N GLY A 45 2.53 -14.13 0.59
CA GLY A 45 1.57 -13.05 0.55
C GLY A 45 2.19 -11.78 -0.04
N ILE A 46 3.34 -11.33 0.47
CA ILE A 46 4.05 -10.16 -0.04
C ILE A 46 4.46 -10.34 -1.52
N LEU A 47 5.07 -11.49 -1.86
CA LEU A 47 5.51 -11.80 -3.21
C LEU A 47 4.36 -11.88 -4.21
N SER A 48 3.15 -12.26 -3.77
CA SER A 48 1.94 -12.27 -4.61
C SER A 48 1.26 -10.90 -4.67
N LEU A 49 1.29 -10.12 -3.59
CA LEU A 49 0.64 -8.82 -3.49
C LEU A 49 1.33 -7.78 -4.38
N ILE A 50 2.66 -7.78 -4.40
CA ILE A 50 3.46 -6.84 -5.21
C ILE A 50 3.06 -6.90 -6.71
N PRO A 51 3.13 -8.06 -7.40
CA PRO A 51 2.75 -8.14 -8.80
C PRO A 51 1.26 -7.87 -9.01
N PHE A 52 0.39 -8.26 -8.07
CA PHE A 52 -1.04 -7.95 -8.15
C PHE A 52 -1.31 -6.43 -8.14
N VAL A 53 -0.76 -5.72 -7.16
CA VAL A 53 -0.88 -4.25 -7.06
C VAL A 53 -0.25 -3.58 -8.27
N PHE A 54 0.88 -4.11 -8.74
CA PHE A 54 1.53 -3.61 -9.94
C PHE A 54 0.65 -3.77 -11.19
N LEU A 55 0.00 -4.91 -11.39
CA LEU A 55 -0.94 -5.11 -12.49
C LEU A 55 -2.13 -4.16 -12.44
N VAL A 56 -2.69 -3.93 -11.25
CA VAL A 56 -3.75 -2.94 -11.03
C VAL A 56 -3.26 -1.53 -11.40
N TYR A 57 -2.04 -1.18 -11.01
CA TYR A 57 -1.44 0.10 -11.37
C TYR A 57 -1.24 0.24 -12.88
N VAL A 58 -0.74 -0.79 -13.57
CA VAL A 58 -0.61 -0.80 -15.03
C VAL A 58 -1.96 -0.64 -15.70
N TYR A 59 -3.01 -1.30 -15.20
CA TYR A 59 -4.37 -1.13 -15.70
C TYR A 59 -4.86 0.32 -15.59
N PHE A 60 -4.67 0.96 -14.43
CA PHE A 60 -4.99 2.38 -14.26
C PHE A 60 -4.15 3.28 -15.17
N ALA A 61 -2.87 2.99 -15.33
CA ALA A 61 -2.01 3.72 -16.26
C ALA A 61 -2.51 3.60 -17.71
N GLN A 62 -2.99 2.43 -18.11
CA GLN A 62 -3.55 2.20 -19.44
C GLN A 62 -4.87 2.95 -19.65
N LEU A 63 -5.75 2.98 -18.64
CA LEU A 63 -6.95 3.81 -18.66
C LEU A 63 -6.61 5.31 -18.78
N LEU A 64 -5.59 5.78 -18.07
CA LEU A 64 -5.12 7.16 -18.15
C LEU A 64 -4.56 7.50 -19.54
N VAL A 65 -3.79 6.60 -20.15
CA VAL A 65 -3.31 6.77 -21.53
C VAL A 65 -4.47 6.80 -22.51
N TRP A 66 -5.48 5.94 -22.33
CA TRP A 66 -6.65 5.91 -23.19
C TRP A 66 -7.41 7.24 -23.20
N ILE A 67 -7.60 7.86 -22.03
CA ILE A 67 -8.28 9.17 -21.90
C ILE A 67 -7.33 10.37 -22.09
N SER A 68 -6.03 10.13 -22.28
CA SER A 68 -5.01 11.17 -22.34
C SER A 68 -5.26 12.26 -23.40
N PRO A 69 -5.82 11.99 -24.60
CA PRO A 69 -6.07 13.07 -25.56
C PRO A 69 -7.15 14.01 -25.09
N VAL A 70 -8.18 13.48 -24.42
CA VAL A 70 -9.26 14.28 -23.82
C VAL A 70 -8.69 15.14 -22.70
N MET A 71 -7.87 14.54 -21.81
CA MET A 71 -7.17 15.26 -20.74
C MET A 71 -6.27 16.38 -21.28
N LEU A 72 -5.60 16.14 -22.40
CA LEU A 72 -4.70 17.11 -23.05
C LEU A 72 -5.49 18.27 -23.66
N LEU A 73 -6.59 17.99 -24.36
CA LEU A 73 -7.50 19.03 -24.88
C LEU A 73 -8.11 19.87 -23.76
N LEU A 74 -8.53 19.23 -22.68
CA LEU A 74 -9.08 19.91 -21.50
C LEU A 74 -8.01 20.81 -20.86
N ASN A 75 -6.78 20.34 -20.77
CA ASN A 75 -5.65 21.11 -20.26
C ASN A 75 -5.35 22.34 -21.13
N ILE A 76 -5.33 22.18 -22.45
CA ILE A 76 -5.14 23.31 -23.38
C ILE A 76 -6.27 24.33 -23.19
N ALA A 77 -7.52 23.88 -23.06
CA ALA A 77 -8.66 24.77 -22.83
C ALA A 77 -8.57 25.52 -21.49
N ILE A 78 -8.21 24.83 -20.40
CA ILE A 78 -8.02 25.43 -19.07
C ILE A 78 -6.84 26.41 -19.10
N PHE A 79 -5.73 26.04 -19.72
CA PHE A 79 -4.55 26.89 -19.84
C PHE A 79 -4.88 28.17 -20.63
N TRP A 80 -5.56 28.04 -21.77
CA TRP A 80 -6.01 29.18 -22.57
C TRP A 80 -6.94 30.11 -21.79
N TRP A 81 -7.91 29.54 -21.08
CA TRP A 81 -8.86 30.30 -20.27
C TRP A 81 -8.20 30.97 -19.05
N SER A 82 -7.32 30.25 -18.36
CA SER A 82 -6.54 30.74 -17.23
C SER A 82 -5.59 31.87 -17.62
N PHE A 83 -4.88 31.71 -18.74
CA PHE A 83 -3.99 32.72 -19.29
C PHE A 83 -4.76 34.01 -19.60
N ARG A 84 -5.95 33.88 -20.19
CA ARG A 84 -6.85 35.02 -20.45
C ARG A 84 -7.31 35.72 -19.15
N ARG A 85 -7.43 34.98 -18.04
CA ARG A 85 -7.89 35.50 -16.74
C ARG A 85 -6.76 35.80 -15.73
N LYS A 86 -5.48 35.63 -16.11
CA LYS A 86 -4.30 35.83 -15.23
C LYS A 86 -4.36 35.03 -13.92
N GLN A 87 -4.98 33.84 -13.92
CA GLN A 87 -5.10 33.02 -12.72
C GLN A 87 -3.89 32.09 -12.55
N ALA A 88 -2.89 32.51 -11.77
CA ALA A 88 -1.65 31.72 -11.62
C ALA A 88 -1.88 30.30 -11.06
N GLY A 89 -2.86 30.12 -10.15
CA GLY A 89 -3.12 28.83 -9.50
C GLY A 89 -3.70 27.75 -10.44
N THR A 90 -4.60 28.12 -11.34
CA THR A 90 -5.20 27.18 -12.30
C THR A 90 -4.21 26.78 -13.41
N THR A 91 -3.24 27.64 -13.72
CA THR A 91 -2.13 27.33 -14.63
C THR A 91 -1.18 26.28 -14.04
N ALA A 92 -0.87 26.37 -12.74
CA ALA A 92 -0.03 25.37 -12.05
C ALA A 92 -0.70 23.99 -11.99
N LEU A 93 -2.03 23.95 -11.77
CA LEU A 93 -2.80 22.70 -11.80
C LEU A 93 -2.80 22.05 -13.19
N ALA A 94 -2.87 22.86 -14.25
CA ALA A 94 -2.77 22.36 -15.63
C ALA A 94 -1.37 21.76 -15.92
N ALA A 95 -0.31 22.43 -15.48
CA ALA A 95 1.06 21.91 -15.62
C ALA A 95 1.26 20.58 -14.89
N LEU A 96 0.68 20.42 -13.70
CA LEU A 96 0.65 19.15 -12.98
C LEU A 96 -0.09 18.05 -13.76
N GLY A 97 -1.20 18.39 -14.41
CA GLY A 97 -1.94 17.45 -15.27
C GLY A 97 -1.09 16.93 -16.43
N ILE A 98 -0.33 17.80 -17.09
CA ILE A 98 0.60 17.42 -18.17
C ILE A 98 1.71 16.51 -17.64
N ALA A 99 2.29 16.83 -16.47
CA ALA A 99 3.31 16.00 -15.84
C ALA A 99 2.77 14.59 -15.51
N PHE A 100 1.53 14.50 -15.02
CA PHE A 100 0.89 13.21 -14.70
C PHE A 100 0.64 12.35 -15.93
N VAL A 101 0.16 12.96 -17.03
CA VAL A 101 -0.03 12.27 -18.32
C VAL A 101 1.31 11.76 -18.86
N THR A 102 2.38 12.56 -18.73
CA THR A 102 3.73 12.20 -19.17
C THR A 102 4.27 11.01 -18.37
N LEU A 103 4.09 11.02 -17.04
CA LEU A 103 4.47 9.90 -16.18
C LEU A 103 3.72 8.61 -16.56
N ALA A 104 2.41 8.69 -16.75
CA ALA A 104 1.59 7.55 -17.17
C ALA A 104 2.05 6.98 -18.51
N PHE A 105 2.39 7.83 -19.48
CA PHE A 105 2.93 7.42 -20.77
C PHE A 105 4.27 6.67 -20.64
N VAL A 106 5.19 7.18 -19.81
CA VAL A 106 6.49 6.54 -19.56
C VAL A 106 6.32 5.17 -18.91
N VAL A 107 5.44 5.03 -17.92
CA VAL A 107 5.14 3.75 -17.25
C VAL A 107 4.62 2.72 -18.26
N VAL A 108 3.62 3.09 -19.08
CA VAL A 108 3.05 2.19 -20.09
C VAL A 108 4.12 1.76 -21.10
N ARG A 109 4.99 2.69 -21.51
CA ARG A 109 6.05 2.37 -22.47
C ARG A 109 7.15 1.48 -21.89
N LEU A 110 7.58 1.72 -20.65
CA LEU A 110 8.56 0.86 -19.95
C LEU A 110 8.05 -0.56 -19.78
N TRP A 111 6.73 -0.75 -19.63
CA TRP A 111 6.10 -2.06 -19.53
C TRP A 111 5.90 -2.75 -20.89
N GLN A 112 6.30 -2.12 -22.01
CA GLN A 112 6.03 -2.63 -23.37
C GLN A 112 4.55 -2.95 -23.63
N SER A 113 3.63 -2.36 -22.86
CA SER A 113 2.19 -2.55 -23.08
C SER A 113 1.78 -1.84 -24.38
N PRO A 114 0.90 -2.43 -25.20
CA PRO A 114 0.37 -1.77 -26.39
C PRO A 114 -0.27 -0.43 -25.96
N ILE A 115 0.28 0.67 -26.48
CA ILE A 115 -0.20 2.01 -26.17
C ILE A 115 -1.50 2.19 -26.93
N VAL A 116 -2.64 2.12 -26.23
CA VAL A 116 -3.96 2.33 -26.84
C VAL A 116 -4.44 3.73 -26.51
N ILE A 117 -4.56 4.57 -27.53
CA ILE A 117 -5.04 5.95 -27.42
C ILE A 117 -6.41 6.01 -28.10
N LEU A 118 -7.48 6.31 -27.36
CA LEU A 118 -8.86 6.36 -27.89
C LEU A 118 -9.29 5.11 -28.69
N GLY A 119 -8.77 3.94 -28.34
CA GLY A 119 -9.07 2.68 -29.04
C GLY A 119 -8.18 2.38 -30.25
N ILE A 120 -7.27 3.27 -30.63
CA ILE A 120 -6.27 3.03 -31.67
C ILE A 120 -4.97 2.59 -31.00
N THR A 121 -4.45 1.43 -31.40
CA THR A 121 -3.14 0.95 -30.96
C THR A 121 -2.04 1.75 -31.67
N VAL A 122 -1.22 2.46 -30.91
CA VAL A 122 -0.10 3.25 -31.40
C VAL A 122 1.19 2.50 -31.06
N GLY A 123 1.85 1.93 -32.07
CA GLY A 123 3.13 1.26 -31.93
C GLY A 123 3.03 -0.26 -31.87
N GLN A 124 3.43 -0.90 -32.98
CA GLN A 124 4.30 -2.07 -32.93
C GLN A 124 5.75 -1.57 -32.91
#